data_AF-A0A8S0SMJ6-F1
#
_entry.id   AF-A0A8S0SMJ6-F1
#
_cell.length_a   1.000
_cell.length_b   1.000
_cell.length_c   1.000
_cell.angle_alpha   90.00
_cell.angle_beta   90.00
_cell.angle_gamma   90.00
#
_symmetry.space_group_name_H-M   'P 1'
#
loop_
_entity.id
_entity.type
_entity.pdbx_description
1 polymer ?
#
loop_
_entity_poly.entity_id
_entity_poly.type
_entity_poly.pdbx_seq_one_letter_code
_entity_poly.pdbx_strand_id
1 'polypeptide(L)'
;MEGKPNRSDAIGNKTSLSKKTSKRVWDSIAAYTVQCEKCSKWRFIPTKEKYEEIRERLAEQPFFCETAREWHLDLSCDDEPDVVRDGSWRWAIDKPSIPQCPPGWQRILRIRAKGGTKFADVYYVTPSSKRLRSMMEVQSYLNEHPELPGLTASQFSFQIPSPLEENYVRKRHARSVTLHDMSDTVMPVNPTSWVVSDQKRDSHLVGEEGSTSYVEAPAQS
;
A
#
# COMPACT_ATOMS: atom_id res chain seq x y z
N MET A 1 -43.17 60.26 20.32
CA MET A 1 -42.03 59.95 19.43
C MET A 1 -41.26 58.82 20.09
N GLU A 2 -41.13 57.69 19.37
CA GLU A 2 -40.08 56.66 19.46
C GLU A 2 -39.62 56.24 20.87
N GLY A 3 -39.75 55.01 21.39
CA GLY A 3 -39.63 53.67 20.84
C GLY A 3 -39.11 52.78 22.01
N LYS A 4 -39.63 51.56 22.13
CA LYS A 4 -39.35 50.49 23.16
C LYS A 4 -37.85 50.10 23.29
N PRO A 5 -37.39 49.10 24.10
CA PRO A 5 -37.99 48.22 25.15
C PRO A 5 -37.13 48.20 26.46
N ASN A 6 -37.43 47.63 27.63
CA ASN A 6 -37.96 46.36 28.17
C ASN A 6 -37.08 45.08 28.07
N ARG A 7 -36.38 44.80 29.20
CA ARG A 7 -36.17 43.51 29.91
C ARG A 7 -35.61 42.29 29.16
N SER A 8 -34.49 41.77 29.69
CA SER A 8 -34.31 40.32 29.84
C SER A 8 -33.31 39.96 30.94
N ASP A 9 -33.83 39.12 31.84
CA ASP A 9 -33.22 38.49 32.99
C ASP A 9 -32.09 37.51 32.60
N ALA A 10 -31.14 37.38 33.52
CA ALA A 10 -30.05 36.41 33.48
C ALA A 10 -30.54 34.96 33.68
N ILE A 11 -29.63 34.04 33.36
CA ILE A 11 -29.57 32.59 33.67
C ILE A 11 -29.72 31.70 32.43
N GLY A 12 -28.57 31.22 31.96
CA GLY A 12 -28.45 30.19 30.92
C GLY A 12 -27.20 29.36 31.15
N ASN A 13 -27.39 28.23 31.84
CA ASN A 13 -26.39 27.20 32.14
C ASN A 13 -25.64 26.74 30.87
N LYS A 14 -24.31 26.91 30.85
CA LYS A 14 -23.45 26.33 29.80
C LYS A 14 -23.01 24.93 30.22
N THR A 15 -23.91 23.97 30.09
CA THR A 15 -23.56 22.55 30.13
C THR A 15 -22.87 22.20 28.80
N SER A 16 -21.54 22.17 28.84
CA SER A 16 -20.69 21.68 27.74
C SER A 16 -20.99 20.19 27.50
N LEU A 17 -21.96 19.91 26.63
CA LEU A 17 -22.24 18.58 26.14
C LEU A 17 -21.10 18.20 25.19
N SER A 18 -20.01 17.71 25.76
CA SER A 18 -18.97 17.01 24.98
C SER A 18 -19.63 15.80 24.32
N LYS A 19 -20.05 15.97 23.07
CA LYS A 19 -20.36 14.85 22.18
C LYS A 19 -19.06 14.07 22.06
N LYS A 20 -18.88 13.07 22.91
CA LYS A 20 -17.97 11.95 22.67
C LYS A 20 -18.48 11.28 21.41
N THR A 21 -18.06 11.80 20.26
CA THR A 21 -18.21 11.11 19.00
C THR A 21 -17.50 9.78 19.19
N SER A 22 -18.29 8.73 19.26
CA SER A 22 -17.83 7.35 19.29
C SER A 22 -16.86 7.18 18.14
N LYS A 23 -15.56 7.13 18.44
CA LYS A 23 -14.48 6.94 17.47
C LYS A 23 -14.64 5.55 16.83
N ARG A 24 -15.48 5.45 15.80
CA ARG A 24 -15.27 4.54 14.66
C ARG A 24 -14.64 5.36 13.54
N VAL A 25 -13.51 5.99 13.82
CA VAL A 25 -12.67 6.59 12.78
C VAL A 25 -11.86 5.44 12.19
N TRP A 26 -12.46 4.74 11.24
CA TRP A 26 -11.71 3.99 10.25
C TRP A 26 -10.99 5.06 9.42
N ASP A 27 -9.67 5.07 9.48
CA ASP A 27 -8.82 6.15 9.01
C ASP A 27 -9.25 6.66 7.63
N SER A 28 -9.83 7.85 7.61
CA SER A 28 -10.23 8.57 6.42
C SER A 28 -8.97 9.05 5.72
N ILE A 29 -8.48 8.27 4.76
CA ILE A 29 -7.47 8.70 3.79
C ILE A 29 -7.94 10.05 3.24
N ALA A 30 -7.15 11.09 3.48
CA ALA A 30 -7.56 12.46 3.18
C ALA A 30 -7.44 12.80 1.69
N ALA A 31 -6.46 12.22 1.01
CA ALA A 31 -6.24 12.38 -0.41
C ALA A 31 -5.43 11.21 -0.98
N TYR A 32 -5.55 11.00 -2.29
CA TYR A 32 -4.70 10.09 -3.05
C TYR A 32 -3.73 10.92 -3.89
N THR A 33 -2.48 10.47 -3.96
CA THR A 33 -1.42 11.21 -4.63
C THR A 33 -0.45 10.26 -5.32
N VAL A 34 0.17 10.72 -6.39
CA VAL A 34 1.24 10.03 -7.11
C VAL A 34 2.37 11.01 -7.42
N GLN A 35 3.60 10.50 -7.45
CA GLN A 35 4.77 11.29 -7.79
C GLN A 35 5.05 11.17 -9.29
N CYS A 36 5.26 12.31 -9.96
CA CYS A 36 5.72 12.35 -11.35
C CYS A 36 7.17 11.87 -11.45
N GLU A 37 7.46 10.93 -12.34
CA GLU A 37 8.81 10.40 -12.57
C GLU A 37 9.76 11.49 -13.11
N LYS A 38 9.26 12.38 -13.98
CA LYS A 38 10.08 13.39 -14.67
C LYS A 38 10.49 14.56 -13.77
N CYS A 39 9.55 15.13 -13.01
CA CYS A 39 9.80 16.33 -12.20
C CYS A 39 9.78 16.07 -10.69
N SER A 40 9.49 14.84 -10.25
CA SER A 40 9.39 14.45 -8.84
C SER A 40 8.33 15.22 -8.03
N LYS A 41 7.45 15.99 -8.67
CA LYS A 41 6.33 16.70 -8.05
C LYS A 41 5.17 15.74 -7.77
N TRP A 42 4.47 15.96 -6.66
CA TRP A 42 3.30 15.16 -6.27
C TRP A 42 2.02 15.75 -6.85
N ARG A 43 1.20 14.89 -7.45
CA ARG A 43 -0.09 15.23 -8.06
C ARG A 43 -1.22 14.53 -7.32
N PHE A 44 -2.35 15.21 -7.15
CA PHE A 44 -3.57 14.61 -6.63
C PHE A 44 -4.19 13.68 -7.66
N ILE A 45 -4.75 12.59 -7.15
CA ILE A 45 -5.55 11.64 -7.91
C ILE A 45 -6.99 11.79 -7.43
N PRO A 46 -7.96 11.99 -8.35
CA PRO A 46 -9.32 12.41 -7.98
C PRO A 46 -10.11 11.33 -7.24
N THR A 47 -9.83 10.05 -7.52
CA THR A 47 -10.57 8.92 -6.97
C THR A 47 -9.65 7.81 -6.49
N LYS A 48 -10.17 6.98 -5.59
CA LYS A 48 -9.46 5.81 -5.09
C LYS A 48 -9.20 4.80 -6.21
N GLU A 49 -10.19 4.60 -7.07
CA GLU A 49 -10.14 3.65 -8.18
C GLU A 49 -9.02 4.01 -9.14
N LYS A 50 -8.88 5.31 -9.50
CA LYS A 50 -7.78 5.76 -10.35
C LYS A 50 -6.43 5.61 -9.67
N TYR A 51 -6.36 5.80 -8.35
CA TYR A 51 -5.14 5.56 -7.59
C TYR A 51 -4.74 4.08 -7.61
N GLU A 52 -5.70 3.17 -7.44
CA GLU A 52 -5.43 1.74 -7.48
C GLU A 52 -4.98 1.31 -8.89
N GLU A 53 -5.57 1.84 -9.96
CA GLU A 53 -5.14 1.60 -11.35
C GLU A 53 -3.67 2.02 -11.56
N ILE A 54 -3.34 3.26 -11.19
CA ILE A 54 -1.98 3.79 -11.35
C ILE A 54 -0.99 2.98 -10.53
N ARG A 55 -1.31 2.70 -9.26
CA ARG A 55 -0.44 1.94 -8.34
C ARG A 55 -0.17 0.52 -8.83
N GLU A 56 -1.18 -0.16 -9.39
CA GLU A 56 -1.03 -1.51 -9.95
C GLU A 56 0.02 -1.52 -11.07
N ARG A 57 0.00 -0.52 -11.95
CA ARG A 57 0.88 -0.47 -13.12
C ARG A 57 2.15 0.35 -12.91
N LEU A 58 2.32 1.02 -11.77
CA LEU A 58 3.37 2.02 -11.56
C LEU A 58 4.80 1.51 -11.79
N ALA A 59 5.05 0.21 -11.58
CA ALA A 59 6.36 -0.39 -11.82
C ALA A 59 6.70 -0.52 -13.32
N GLU A 60 5.68 -0.71 -14.16
CA GLU A 60 5.81 -0.94 -15.61
C GLU A 60 5.53 0.34 -16.39
N GLN A 61 4.61 1.16 -15.88
CA GLN A 61 4.16 2.43 -16.45
C GLN A 61 4.35 3.54 -15.40
N PRO A 62 5.51 4.21 -15.39
CA PRO A 62 5.75 5.35 -14.54
C PRO A 62 4.72 6.46 -14.79
N PHE A 63 4.41 7.22 -13.75
CA PHE A 63 3.45 8.30 -13.85
C PHE A 63 4.12 9.61 -14.30
N PHE A 64 3.48 10.33 -15.23
CA PHE A 64 3.91 11.64 -15.70
C PHE A 64 2.80 12.68 -15.51
N CYS A 65 3.15 13.97 -15.38
CA CYS A 65 2.15 15.03 -15.22
C CYS A 65 1.17 15.08 -16.40
N GLU A 66 1.64 14.73 -17.59
CA GLU A 66 0.85 14.59 -18.81
C GLU A 66 -0.23 13.50 -18.69
N THR A 67 0.02 12.43 -17.91
CA THR A 67 -0.99 11.38 -17.62
C THR A 67 -2.15 11.94 -16.80
N ALA A 68 -1.90 12.90 -15.92
CA ALA A 68 -2.96 13.55 -15.13
C ALA A 68 -3.87 14.47 -15.96
N ARG A 69 -3.55 14.72 -17.24
CA ARG A 69 -4.45 15.49 -18.14
C ARG A 69 -5.80 14.82 -18.37
N GLU A 70 -5.93 13.53 -18.05
CA GLU A 70 -7.22 12.83 -17.96
C GLU A 70 -8.21 13.50 -16.98
N TRP A 71 -7.71 14.18 -15.94
CA TRP A 71 -8.54 14.89 -14.95
C TRP A 71 -8.11 16.34 -14.69
N HIS A 72 -6.96 16.77 -15.21
CA HIS A 72 -6.45 18.14 -15.09
C HIS A 72 -5.79 18.59 -16.40
N LEU A 73 -6.61 19.05 -17.35
CA LEU A 73 -6.29 19.17 -18.79
C LEU A 73 -4.97 19.89 -19.12
N ASP A 74 -4.63 20.94 -18.38
CA ASP A 74 -3.46 21.79 -18.67
C ASP A 74 -2.24 21.46 -17.80
N LEU A 75 -2.27 20.36 -17.04
CA LEU A 75 -1.17 20.03 -16.14
C LEU A 75 0.12 19.71 -16.91
N SER A 76 1.20 20.26 -16.39
CA SER A 76 2.56 20.09 -16.88
C SER A 76 3.55 19.87 -15.73
N CYS A 77 4.81 19.59 -16.10
CA CYS A 77 5.90 19.52 -15.15
C CYS A 77 6.33 20.90 -14.62
N ASP A 78 5.94 21.98 -15.27
CA ASP A 78 6.31 23.35 -14.88
C ASP A 78 5.41 23.86 -13.76
N ASP A 79 4.17 23.39 -13.67
CA ASP A 79 3.23 23.73 -12.61
C ASP A 79 3.73 23.32 -11.21
N GLU A 80 3.42 24.13 -10.20
CA GLU A 80 3.73 23.87 -8.80
C GLU A 80 3.14 22.53 -8.32
N PRO A 81 3.80 21.79 -7.41
CA PRO A 81 3.27 20.54 -6.87
C PRO A 81 1.96 20.76 -6.12
N ASP A 82 1.02 19.82 -6.26
CA ASP A 82 -0.28 19.91 -5.60
C ASP A 82 -0.13 19.69 -4.08
N VAL A 83 0.88 18.90 -3.69
CA VAL A 83 1.26 18.65 -2.30
C VAL A 83 2.77 18.72 -2.14
N VAL A 84 3.20 19.46 -1.13
CA VAL A 84 4.60 19.52 -0.70
C VAL A 84 4.85 18.63 0.52
N ARG A 85 6.07 18.13 0.66
CA ARG A 85 6.50 17.33 1.81
C ARG A 85 7.01 18.25 2.93
N ASP A 86 6.13 19.09 3.45
CA ASP A 86 6.42 20.09 4.50
C ASP A 86 6.16 19.59 5.92
N GLY A 87 5.75 18.32 6.07
CA GLY A 87 5.40 17.71 7.36
C GLY A 87 3.96 17.93 7.81
N SER A 88 3.14 18.67 7.05
CA SER A 88 1.71 18.81 7.31
C SER A 88 0.92 17.51 7.07
N TRP A 89 1.44 16.65 6.18
CA TRP A 89 0.85 15.37 5.80
C TRP A 89 1.60 14.18 6.38
N ARG A 90 0.83 13.20 6.90
CA ARG A 90 1.35 11.86 7.15
C ARG A 90 1.16 11.01 5.90
N TRP A 91 2.26 10.56 5.34
CA TRP A 91 2.27 9.78 4.10
C TRP A 91 2.19 8.28 4.37
N ALA A 92 1.40 7.60 3.54
CA ALA A 92 1.34 6.15 3.42
C ALA A 92 1.68 5.78 1.97
N ILE A 93 2.90 5.28 1.76
CA ILE A 93 3.43 4.99 0.42
C ILE A 93 3.26 3.50 0.15
N ASP A 94 2.24 3.14 -0.63
CA ASP A 94 2.08 1.77 -1.12
C ASP A 94 3.27 1.39 -2.02
N LYS A 95 3.60 0.09 -2.04
CA LYS A 95 4.49 -0.45 -3.05
C LYS A 95 3.78 -0.48 -4.41
N PRO A 96 4.51 -0.33 -5.52
CA PRO A 96 3.99 -0.63 -6.85
C PRO A 96 3.45 -2.06 -6.96
N SER A 97 2.65 -2.32 -7.99
CA SER A 97 2.15 -3.66 -8.33
C SER A 97 1.20 -4.28 -7.31
N ILE A 98 0.62 -3.45 -6.43
CA ILE A 98 -0.50 -3.91 -5.60
C ILE A 98 -1.78 -3.87 -6.47
N PRO A 99 -2.48 -4.99 -6.66
CA PRO A 99 -3.61 -5.09 -7.58
C PRO A 99 -4.78 -4.18 -7.21
N GLN A 100 -5.54 -3.77 -8.22
CA GLN A 100 -6.83 -3.14 -8.00
C GLN A 100 -7.78 -4.08 -7.25
N CYS A 101 -8.64 -3.52 -6.39
CA CYS A 101 -9.64 -4.33 -5.73
C CYS A 101 -10.64 -4.90 -6.74
N PRO A 102 -11.07 -6.16 -6.58
CA PRO A 102 -12.17 -6.70 -7.37
C PRO A 102 -13.44 -5.85 -7.22
N PRO A 103 -14.33 -5.82 -8.23
CA PRO A 103 -15.56 -5.03 -8.16
C PRO A 103 -16.39 -5.31 -6.90
N GLY A 104 -16.80 -4.24 -6.21
CA GLY A 104 -17.55 -4.32 -4.95
C GLY A 104 -16.72 -4.64 -3.70
N TRP A 105 -15.43 -4.93 -3.86
CA TRP A 105 -14.51 -5.09 -2.74
C TRP A 105 -13.77 -3.79 -2.44
N GLN A 106 -13.31 -3.64 -1.19
CA GLN A 106 -12.53 -2.49 -0.79
C GLN A 106 -11.32 -2.91 0.03
N ARG A 107 -10.11 -2.50 -0.39
CA ARG A 107 -8.92 -2.51 0.45
C ARG A 107 -8.94 -1.29 1.38
N ILE A 108 -8.89 -1.52 2.69
CA ILE A 108 -8.91 -0.48 3.71
C ILE A 108 -7.61 -0.52 4.50
N LEU A 109 -7.02 0.66 4.71
CA LEU A 109 -5.87 0.86 5.58
C LEU A 109 -6.34 1.36 6.95
N ARG A 110 -5.77 0.78 8.00
CA ARG A 110 -5.89 1.31 9.36
C ARG A 110 -4.52 1.72 9.88
N ILE A 111 -4.26 3.03 9.87
CA ILE A 111 -2.98 3.60 10.30
C ILE A 111 -2.88 3.49 11.82
N ARG A 112 -1.76 2.94 12.30
CA ARG A 112 -1.48 2.79 13.73
C ARG A 112 -0.77 4.01 14.26
N ALA A 113 -0.80 4.19 15.58
CA ALA A 113 -0.06 5.26 16.23
C ALA A 113 1.46 5.11 16.02
N LYS A 114 2.17 6.24 15.92
CA LYS A 114 3.63 6.32 15.90
C LYS A 114 4.23 5.62 17.12
N GLY A 115 5.40 5.01 16.93
CA GLY A 115 6.10 4.28 17.98
C GLY A 115 5.62 2.84 18.18
N GLY A 116 4.68 2.38 17.36
CA GLY A 116 4.24 0.98 17.31
C GLY A 116 5.23 0.07 16.60
N THR A 117 4.88 -1.22 16.49
CA THR A 117 5.67 -2.25 15.79
C THR A 117 5.30 -2.41 14.31
N LYS A 118 4.21 -1.78 13.86
CA LYS A 118 3.73 -1.79 12.47
C LYS A 118 3.09 -0.45 12.13
N PHE A 119 3.21 -0.03 10.88
CA PHE A 119 2.66 1.24 10.40
C PHE A 119 1.14 1.22 10.27
N ALA A 120 0.59 0.17 9.65
CA ALA A 120 -0.84 0.02 9.44
C ALA A 120 -1.27 -1.45 9.47
N ASP A 121 -2.56 -1.67 9.61
CA ASP A 121 -3.21 -2.93 9.25
C ASP A 121 -3.91 -2.77 7.89
N VAL A 122 -3.93 -3.85 7.10
CA VAL A 122 -4.65 -3.91 5.83
C VAL A 122 -5.83 -4.84 5.99
N TYR A 123 -6.98 -4.40 5.49
CA TYR A 123 -8.22 -5.17 5.47
C TYR A 123 -8.79 -5.20 4.07
N TYR A 124 -9.48 -6.27 3.71
CA TYR A 124 -10.42 -6.27 2.60
C TYR A 124 -11.83 -6.35 3.14
N VAL A 125 -12.73 -5.56 2.58
CA VAL A 125 -14.16 -5.63 2.86
C VAL A 125 -14.84 -6.21 1.64
N THR A 126 -15.60 -7.29 1.84
CA THR A 126 -16.38 -7.97 0.81
C THR A 126 -17.58 -7.11 0.39
N PRO A 127 -18.23 -7.40 -0.76
CA PRO A 127 -19.52 -6.78 -1.12
C PRO A 127 -20.60 -6.99 -0.05
N SER A 128 -20.52 -8.11 0.67
CA SER A 128 -21.38 -8.45 1.83
C SER A 128 -20.94 -7.80 3.15
N SER A 129 -20.01 -6.85 3.12
CA SER A 129 -19.48 -6.13 4.28
C SER A 129 -18.73 -6.98 5.33
N LYS A 130 -18.34 -8.23 5.00
CA LYS A 130 -17.45 -9.06 5.83
C LYS A 130 -16.03 -8.53 5.68
N ARG A 131 -15.31 -8.40 6.80
CA ARG A 131 -13.93 -7.91 6.81
C ARG A 131 -12.95 -9.07 6.92
N LEU A 132 -12.05 -9.15 5.95
CA LEU A 132 -10.97 -10.12 5.87
C LEU A 132 -9.64 -9.44 6.20
N ARG A 133 -8.79 -10.12 6.97
CA ARG A 133 -7.56 -9.57 7.57
C ARG A 133 -6.29 -10.31 7.13
N SER A 134 -6.43 -11.36 6.31
CA SER A 134 -5.30 -12.12 5.80
C SER A 134 -5.66 -12.86 4.51
N MET A 135 -4.64 -13.34 3.80
CA MET A 135 -4.82 -14.21 2.64
C MET A 135 -5.53 -15.53 2.97
N MET A 136 -5.33 -16.07 4.18
CA MET A 136 -6.04 -17.29 4.61
C MET A 136 -7.55 -17.02 4.75
N GLU A 137 -7.92 -15.86 5.31
CA GLU A 137 -9.34 -15.47 5.39
C GLU A 137 -9.95 -15.24 3.99
N VAL A 138 -9.17 -14.71 3.04
CA VAL A 138 -9.59 -14.61 1.62
C VAL A 138 -9.82 -15.99 1.02
N GLN A 139 -8.87 -16.92 1.15
CA GLN A 139 -9.02 -18.27 0.61
C GLN A 139 -10.22 -19.01 1.21
N SER A 140 -10.41 -18.94 2.53
CA SER A 140 -11.59 -19.51 3.20
C SER A 140 -12.88 -18.92 2.63
N TYR A 141 -12.92 -17.59 2.45
CA TYR A 141 -14.07 -16.92 1.87
C TYR A 141 -14.35 -17.38 0.44
N LEU A 142 -13.34 -17.52 -0.42
CA LEU A 142 -13.53 -17.98 -1.79
C LEU A 142 -14.03 -19.44 -1.85
N ASN A 143 -13.58 -20.30 -0.94
CA ASN A 143 -14.05 -21.68 -0.85
C ASN A 143 -15.50 -21.77 -0.34
N GLU A 144 -15.89 -20.88 0.57
CA GLU A 144 -17.27 -20.76 1.10
C GLU A 144 -18.25 -20.17 0.07
N HIS A 145 -17.74 -19.45 -0.94
CA HIS A 145 -18.52 -18.69 -1.92
C HIS A 145 -18.15 -19.05 -3.38
N PRO A 146 -18.37 -20.31 -3.82
CA PRO A 146 -18.04 -20.76 -5.18
C PRO A 146 -18.87 -20.06 -6.28
N GLU A 147 -19.96 -19.38 -5.92
CA GLU A 147 -20.83 -18.62 -6.80
C GLU A 147 -20.22 -17.30 -7.31
N LEU A 148 -19.01 -16.93 -6.87
CA LEU A 148 -18.29 -15.73 -7.31
C LEU A 148 -17.29 -16.09 -8.43
N PRO A 149 -17.72 -16.15 -9.72
CA PRO A 149 -16.84 -16.52 -10.81
C PRO A 149 -15.76 -15.46 -11.04
N GLY A 150 -14.55 -15.91 -11.36
CA GLY A 150 -13.44 -15.05 -11.81
C GLY A 150 -12.67 -14.34 -10.71
N LEU A 151 -13.03 -14.52 -9.44
CA LEU A 151 -12.30 -13.94 -8.30
C LEU A 151 -11.11 -14.83 -7.93
N THR A 152 -9.89 -14.33 -8.11
CA THR A 152 -8.66 -15.08 -7.81
C THR A 152 -7.91 -14.48 -6.63
N ALA A 153 -7.15 -15.32 -5.92
CA ALA A 153 -6.33 -14.88 -4.79
C ALA A 153 -5.28 -13.82 -5.19
N SER A 154 -4.87 -13.78 -6.46
CA SER A 154 -3.90 -12.80 -6.97
C SER A 154 -4.42 -11.36 -6.98
N GLN A 155 -5.73 -11.13 -6.89
CA GLN A 155 -6.31 -9.78 -6.79
C GLN A 155 -6.25 -9.21 -5.36
N PHE A 156 -5.71 -9.98 -4.41
CA PHE A 156 -5.62 -9.58 -3.01
C PHE A 156 -4.16 -9.46 -2.57
N SER A 157 -3.86 -8.36 -1.89
CA SER A 157 -2.55 -8.11 -1.31
C SER A 157 -2.68 -7.36 0.01
N PHE A 158 -2.09 -7.96 1.05
CA PHE A 158 -2.02 -7.41 2.40
C PHE A 158 -0.69 -6.69 2.66
N GLN A 159 0.03 -6.30 1.60
CA GLN A 159 1.22 -5.47 1.75
C GLN A 159 0.87 -4.15 2.44
N ILE A 160 1.66 -3.80 3.46
CA ILE A 160 1.46 -2.61 4.28
C ILE A 160 2.24 -1.45 3.63
N PRO A 161 1.65 -0.26 3.45
CA PRO A 161 2.38 0.91 2.96
C PRO A 161 3.51 1.31 3.91
N SER A 162 4.53 1.96 3.36
CA SER A 162 5.62 2.52 4.14
C SER A 162 5.28 3.94 4.62
N PRO A 163 5.56 4.29 5.89
CA PRO A 163 5.57 5.68 6.31
C PRO A 163 6.72 6.42 5.62
N LEU A 164 6.50 7.68 5.25
CA LEU A 164 7.60 8.57 4.86
C LEU A 164 8.43 9.00 6.08
N GLU A 165 7.79 9.15 7.25
CA GLU A 165 8.44 9.61 8.47
C GLU A 165 9.41 8.54 9.02
N GLU A 166 10.66 8.95 9.24
CA GLU A 166 11.66 8.09 9.87
C GLU A 166 11.27 7.74 11.32
N ASN A 167 11.64 6.53 11.75
CA ASN A 167 11.36 6.03 13.10
C ASN A 167 9.87 5.97 13.48
N TYR A 168 8.97 6.01 12.48
CA TYR A 168 7.53 5.84 12.73
C TYR A 168 7.23 4.51 13.42
N VAL A 169 7.88 3.45 12.93
CA VAL A 169 7.83 2.11 13.50
C VAL A 169 9.08 1.92 14.34
N ARG A 170 8.91 1.52 15.61
CA ARG A 170 10.06 1.16 16.46
C ARG A 170 10.73 -0.08 15.89
N LYS A 171 11.98 0.07 15.48
CA LYS A 171 12.86 -1.08 15.25
C LYS A 171 13.01 -1.80 16.59
N ARG A 172 12.68 -3.09 16.65
CA ARG A 172 12.98 -3.88 17.85
C ARG A 172 14.51 -3.92 17.97
N HIS A 173 15.06 -3.30 19.00
CA HIS A 173 16.42 -3.63 19.41
C HIS A 173 16.40 -5.10 19.80
N ALA A 174 17.15 -5.93 19.06
CA ALA A 174 17.44 -7.28 19.53
C ALA A 174 18.04 -7.11 20.93
N ARG A 175 17.46 -7.77 21.94
CA ARG A 175 18.08 -7.83 23.26
C ARG A 175 19.46 -8.42 23.04
N SER A 176 20.50 -7.60 23.14
CA SER A 176 21.87 -8.08 23.24
C SER A 176 21.90 -8.95 24.48
N VAL A 177 21.91 -10.27 24.28
CA VAL A 177 22.26 -11.20 25.34
C VAL A 177 23.73 -10.94 25.57
N THR A 178 24.04 -10.24 26.64
CA THR A 178 25.41 -10.14 27.17
C THR A 178 25.83 -11.54 27.59
N LEU A 179 26.40 -12.30 26.65
CA LEU A 179 27.23 -13.45 26.97
C LEU A 179 28.65 -12.92 27.12
N HIS A 180 29.14 -13.06 28.35
CA HIS A 180 30.54 -12.92 28.68
C HIS A 180 31.38 -13.87 27.81
N ASP A 181 32.52 -13.33 27.39
CA ASP A 181 33.82 -14.00 27.28
C ASP A 181 34.33 -14.52 25.89
N MET A 182 35.54 -14.02 25.60
CA MET A 182 36.62 -14.46 24.69
C MET A 182 36.55 -14.38 23.15
N SER A 183 37.56 -13.64 22.68
CA SER A 183 38.41 -13.84 21.48
C SER A 183 38.10 -13.04 20.21
N ASP A 184 39.11 -12.24 19.85
CA ASP A 184 39.42 -11.66 18.54
C ASP A 184 39.11 -12.62 17.40
N THR A 185 38.33 -12.16 16.40
CA THR A 185 38.57 -12.38 14.97
C THR A 185 37.73 -11.38 14.16
N VAL A 186 38.34 -10.90 13.08
CA VAL A 186 37.99 -9.79 12.19
C VAL A 186 36.77 -10.05 11.26
N MET A 187 35.98 -8.98 11.06
CA MET A 187 35.18 -8.54 9.86
C MET A 187 33.84 -9.24 9.52
N PRO A 188 32.89 -8.62 8.75
CA PRO A 188 33.00 -7.38 7.95
C PRO A 188 31.85 -6.35 8.09
N VAL A 189 32.09 -5.20 7.47
CA VAL A 189 31.13 -4.15 7.05
C VAL A 189 30.08 -4.65 6.05
N ASN A 190 28.80 -4.32 6.25
CA ASN A 190 28.04 -3.31 5.48
C ASN A 190 26.50 -3.54 5.65
N PRO A 191 25.68 -2.49 5.77
CA PRO A 191 24.23 -2.60 5.81
C PRO A 191 23.60 -2.50 4.40
N THR A 192 22.50 -3.21 4.20
CA THR A 192 21.52 -3.01 3.11
C THR A 192 21.98 -3.41 1.70
N SER A 193 21.50 -4.56 1.21
CA SER A 193 20.99 -4.66 -0.16
C SER A 193 20.01 -5.83 -0.27
N TRP A 194 18.97 -5.61 -1.07
CA TRP A 194 17.94 -6.59 -1.40
C TRP A 194 18.51 -7.64 -2.35
N VAL A 195 18.28 -8.92 -2.05
CA VAL A 195 18.27 -9.96 -3.08
C VAL A 195 17.02 -10.82 -2.86
N VAL A 196 16.07 -10.66 -3.78
CA VAL A 196 15.04 -11.65 -4.06
C VAL A 196 15.70 -12.77 -4.85
N SER A 197 15.48 -14.01 -4.47
CA SER A 197 15.62 -15.14 -5.38
C SER A 197 14.51 -16.14 -5.10
N ASP A 198 13.46 -16.03 -5.90
CA ASP A 198 12.57 -17.14 -6.20
C ASP A 198 13.32 -18.12 -7.09
N GLN A 199 13.47 -19.38 -6.67
CA GLN A 199 13.50 -20.49 -7.61
C GLN A 199 13.08 -21.79 -6.92
N LYS A 200 11.77 -22.06 -6.96
CA LYS A 200 11.24 -23.42 -6.94
C LYS A 200 11.61 -24.06 -8.29
N ARG A 201 12.35 -25.18 -8.28
CA ARG A 201 12.27 -26.20 -9.34
C ARG A 201 12.27 -27.57 -8.69
N ASP A 202 11.16 -28.26 -8.92
CA ASP A 202 11.00 -29.68 -8.66
C ASP A 202 11.96 -30.50 -9.53
N SER A 203 12.41 -31.58 -8.92
CA SER A 203 13.15 -32.70 -9.47
C SER A 203 12.40 -33.43 -10.59
N HIS A 204 13.09 -33.75 -11.68
CA HIS A 204 12.87 -35.02 -12.39
C HIS A 204 14.20 -35.58 -12.88
N LEU A 205 14.51 -36.77 -12.38
CA LEU A 205 15.63 -37.63 -12.75
C LEU A 205 15.24 -38.47 -13.97
N VAL A 206 16.05 -38.48 -15.03
CA VAL A 206 16.23 -39.62 -15.96
C VAL A 206 17.64 -39.51 -16.55
N GLY A 207 18.42 -40.61 -16.47
CA GLY A 207 19.79 -40.77 -16.97
C GLY A 207 19.90 -40.77 -18.51
N GLU A 208 21.09 -40.45 -19.06
CA GLU A 208 22.10 -41.41 -19.57
C GLU A 208 21.58 -42.23 -20.78
N GLU A 209 22.19 -42.33 -21.97
CA GLU A 209 23.49 -41.97 -22.57
C GLU A 209 23.23 -41.76 -24.09
N GLY A 210 23.96 -40.90 -24.82
CA GLY A 210 25.14 -41.34 -25.57
C GLY A 210 24.79 -42.02 -26.91
N SER A 211 24.94 -41.32 -28.04
CA SER A 211 25.59 -41.86 -29.26
C SER A 211 25.54 -40.84 -30.42
N THR A 212 26.73 -40.44 -30.85
CA THR A 212 27.03 -39.72 -32.08
C THR A 212 26.96 -40.66 -33.28
N SER A 213 26.30 -40.25 -34.38
CA SER A 213 26.78 -40.58 -35.73
C SER A 213 26.23 -39.61 -36.78
N TYR A 214 27.10 -39.37 -37.74
CA TYR A 214 27.08 -38.42 -38.86
C TYR A 214 26.44 -39.08 -40.11
N VAL A 215 26.33 -38.32 -41.21
CA VAL A 215 25.97 -38.68 -42.61
C VAL A 215 24.48 -38.92 -42.91
N GLU A 216 23.86 -38.57 -44.05
CA GLU A 216 24.21 -37.89 -45.31
C GLU A 216 22.90 -37.67 -46.10
N ALA A 217 22.81 -36.59 -46.89
CA ALA A 217 21.71 -36.36 -47.84
C ALA A 217 21.92 -37.24 -49.10
N PRO A 218 20.86 -37.64 -49.84
CA PRO A 218 20.61 -36.89 -51.08
C PRO A 218 19.15 -36.85 -51.60
N ALA A 219 18.95 -35.82 -52.44
CA ALA A 219 18.23 -35.74 -53.71
C ALA A 219 16.78 -36.24 -53.90
N GLN A 220 15.94 -35.25 -54.24
CA GLN A 220 14.99 -35.17 -55.38
C GLN A 220 14.27 -36.43 -55.89
N SER A 221 12.94 -36.33 -55.90
CA SER A 221 12.11 -36.45 -57.12
C SER A 221 10.92 -35.52 -57.01
#